data_AF-A0A7S1TJ74-F1
#
_entry.id   AF-A0A7S1TJ74-F1
#
_cell.length_a   1.000
_cell.length_b   1.000
_cell.length_c   1.000
_cell.angle_alpha   90.00
_cell.angle_beta   90.00
_cell.angle_gamma   90.00
#
_symmetry.space_group_name_H-M   'P 1'
#
loop_
_entity.id
_entity.type
_entity.pdbx_description
1 polymer ?
#
loop_
_entity_poly.entity_id
_entity_poly.type
_entity_poly.pdbx_seq_one_letter_code
_entity_poly.pdbx_strand_id
1 'polypeptide(L)'
;DLICALQRIHSASESDKQACLQRDNNVFEAKEKRQREQMSVAIARVNAASAGLFAVEKNVPALSWAAVRDGAKRVNAVRWLAVHSVETERVLEKFGVLDSADAWHVARQSRVLEPLDDKDRVFQNLYGEHDVGLDAARSRGDWYKTAEIAQRGRPWLLSQLKRSGLRGRGGAGFSTGLKYSFMPDEPTLPELRQAGPQYLLVNGDEGEPGTSKDRQLLRHEPHKVLEGAVLAAAAANAQRVYVYVRGEFVHERRALQRALDEASHAGLLRQSGEKQRVDERGLALVTVAVHHGAGAYVCGEETALIESLEGRMGKPRLKPPFPAQRGLYGRPTVVSNVETVASIPTILRRGAEWYASLGRHGNRGTKLFSLSGAVESPCTVEEQMGVGLRDLVERHAGGARGGWERVQAVIPGGCSTPMLPKVIAEHVMMDYDALSAVGSALGTGAVVVLDDSVDVVEAVARMEMFYRHESCGQCTPCREGTGVLFGLLEKVLAGNGSQEDLSAMDHVARGMMGRTICAMGDAAAMPILGLLRFFRPQLDAYITAAPTIPASLSSAHI
;
A
#
# COMPACT_ATOMS: atom_id res chain seq x y z
N ASP A 1 -39.51 -11.75 61.99
CA ASP A 1 -40.07 -11.88 60.62
C ASP A 1 -39.41 -12.95 59.76
N LEU A 2 -38.09 -12.92 59.53
CA LEU A 2 -37.41 -13.95 58.73
C LEU A 2 -37.56 -15.39 59.29
N ILE A 3 -37.58 -15.54 60.62
CA ILE A 3 -37.75 -16.83 61.30
C ILE A 3 -39.20 -17.35 61.18
N CYS A 4 -40.21 -16.47 61.23
CA CYS A 4 -41.61 -16.85 60.99
C CYS A 4 -41.86 -17.23 59.51
N ALA A 5 -41.14 -16.62 58.56
CA ALA A 5 -41.20 -16.99 57.16
C ALA A 5 -40.59 -18.37 56.88
N LEU A 6 -39.46 -18.70 57.55
CA LEU A 6 -38.80 -20.00 57.41
C LEU A 6 -39.60 -21.15 58.03
N GLN A 7 -40.30 -20.93 59.15
CA GLN A 7 -41.17 -21.95 59.75
C GLN A 7 -42.38 -22.30 58.87
N ARG A 8 -42.95 -21.34 58.13
CA ARG A 8 -44.07 -21.58 57.20
C ARG A 8 -43.67 -22.37 55.95
N ILE A 9 -42.43 -22.18 55.49
CA ILE A 9 -41.87 -22.96 54.36
C ILE A 9 -41.58 -24.40 54.80
N HIS A 10 -41.16 -24.62 56.05
CA HIS A 10 -40.88 -25.98 56.54
C HIS A 10 -42.13 -26.85 56.67
N SER A 11 -43.28 -26.27 57.00
CA SER A 11 -44.57 -26.97 57.15
C SER A 11 -45.41 -27.11 55.87
N ALA A 12 -44.94 -26.59 54.73
CA ALA A 12 -45.67 -26.66 53.46
C ALA A 12 -45.44 -28.00 52.74
N SER A 13 -46.49 -28.51 52.07
CA SER A 13 -46.43 -29.75 51.29
C SER A 13 -45.46 -29.62 50.10
N GLU A 14 -44.89 -30.72 49.62
CA GLU A 14 -43.94 -30.75 48.50
C GLU A 14 -44.51 -30.06 47.24
N SER A 15 -45.81 -30.22 47.00
CA SER A 15 -46.53 -29.59 45.89
C SER A 15 -46.62 -28.06 46.02
N ASP A 16 -46.78 -27.55 47.24
CA ASP A 16 -46.85 -26.10 47.48
C ASP A 16 -45.48 -25.43 47.30
N LYS A 17 -44.40 -26.14 47.65
CA LYS A 17 -43.02 -25.68 47.44
C LYS A 17 -42.68 -25.60 45.96
N GLN A 18 -43.07 -26.59 45.16
CA GLN A 18 -42.90 -26.56 43.69
C GLN A 18 -43.75 -25.48 43.02
N ALA A 19 -45.00 -25.28 43.46
CA ALA A 19 -45.85 -24.21 42.95
C ALA A 19 -45.28 -22.82 43.25
N CYS A 20 -44.66 -22.63 44.42
CA CYS A 20 -44.00 -21.36 44.77
C CYS A 20 -42.74 -21.09 43.93
N LEU A 21 -41.90 -22.12 43.70
CA LEU A 21 -40.72 -22.03 42.84
C LEU A 21 -41.07 -21.74 41.37
N GLN A 22 -42.14 -22.35 40.85
CA GLN A 22 -42.64 -22.04 39.50
C GLN A 22 -43.20 -20.62 39.40
N ARG A 23 -43.86 -20.13 40.46
CA ARG A 23 -44.37 -18.75 40.50
C ARG A 23 -43.23 -17.73 40.53
N ASP A 24 -42.17 -18.01 41.31
CA ASP A 24 -41.00 -17.15 41.39
C ASP A 24 -40.17 -17.18 40.10
N ASN A 25 -40.02 -18.33 39.45
CA ASN A 25 -39.39 -18.43 38.13
C ASN A 25 -40.19 -17.66 37.06
N ASN A 26 -41.52 -17.78 37.03
CA ASN A 26 -42.35 -17.04 36.08
C ASN A 26 -42.30 -15.52 36.32
N VAL A 27 -42.19 -15.09 37.59
CA VAL A 27 -42.01 -13.66 37.94
C VAL A 27 -40.61 -13.18 37.56
N PHE A 28 -39.58 -14.03 37.69
CA PHE A 28 -38.20 -13.72 37.30
C PHE A 28 -38.08 -13.62 35.77
N GLU A 29 -38.63 -14.57 35.03
CA GLU A 29 -38.68 -14.54 33.55
C GLU A 29 -39.51 -13.37 33.03
N ALA A 30 -40.63 -13.03 33.69
CA ALA A 30 -41.41 -11.85 33.32
C ALA A 30 -40.67 -10.54 33.60
N LYS A 31 -39.91 -10.45 34.70
CA LYS A 31 -39.03 -9.29 35.00
C LYS A 31 -37.87 -9.22 34.03
N GLU A 32 -37.26 -10.35 33.67
CA GLU A 32 -36.16 -10.42 32.71
C GLU A 32 -36.64 -10.06 31.30
N LYS A 33 -37.79 -10.56 30.87
CA LYS A 33 -38.42 -10.18 29.59
C LYS A 33 -38.76 -8.69 29.55
N ARG A 34 -39.30 -8.14 30.64
CA ARG A 34 -39.61 -6.70 30.75
C ARG A 34 -38.34 -5.85 30.80
N GLN A 35 -37.26 -6.32 31.43
CA GLN A 35 -35.95 -5.69 31.38
C GLN A 35 -35.33 -5.76 29.99
N ARG A 36 -35.46 -6.88 29.26
CA ARG A 36 -35.00 -7.02 27.88
C ARG A 36 -35.80 -6.14 26.91
N GLU A 37 -37.11 -6.01 27.09
CA GLU A 37 -37.94 -5.09 26.30
C GLU A 37 -37.63 -3.63 26.62
N GLN A 38 -37.45 -3.28 27.90
CA GLN A 38 -37.02 -1.93 28.30
C GLN A 38 -35.60 -1.61 27.80
N MET A 39 -34.70 -2.59 27.80
CA MET A 39 -33.35 -2.48 27.24
C MET A 39 -33.40 -2.37 25.72
N SER A 40 -34.27 -3.11 25.04
CA SER A 40 -34.43 -3.04 23.58
C SER A 40 -35.05 -1.71 23.14
N VAL A 41 -36.01 -1.16 23.90
CA VAL A 41 -36.56 0.19 23.68
C VAL A 41 -35.52 1.27 24.04
N ALA A 42 -34.70 1.07 25.07
CA ALA A 42 -33.59 1.95 25.39
C ALA A 42 -32.50 1.90 24.31
N ILE A 43 -32.17 0.72 23.78
CA ILE A 43 -31.23 0.52 22.67
C ILE A 43 -31.79 1.12 21.38
N ALA A 44 -33.09 0.99 21.09
CA ALA A 44 -33.73 1.62 19.94
C ALA A 44 -33.78 3.15 20.06
N ARG A 45 -33.99 3.70 21.27
CA ARG A 45 -33.92 5.14 21.54
C ARG A 45 -32.49 5.68 21.50
N VAL A 46 -31.51 4.91 21.98
CA VAL A 46 -30.08 5.20 21.83
C VAL A 46 -29.71 5.15 20.35
N ASN A 47 -30.10 4.13 19.59
CA ASN A 47 -29.83 4.05 18.15
C ASN A 47 -30.50 5.15 17.34
N ALA A 48 -31.71 5.59 17.71
CA ALA A 48 -32.38 6.72 17.07
C ALA A 48 -31.78 8.09 17.45
N ALA A 49 -31.23 8.24 18.65
CA ALA A 49 -30.48 9.43 19.07
C ALA A 49 -29.04 9.44 18.51
N SER A 50 -28.43 8.27 18.31
CA SER A 50 -27.09 8.07 17.72
C SER A 50 -27.08 8.13 16.19
N ALA A 51 -28.24 8.02 15.53
CA ALA A 51 -28.38 8.28 14.10
C ALA A 51 -28.21 9.78 13.74
N GLY A 52 -28.20 10.67 14.74
CA GLY A 52 -27.89 12.09 14.60
C GLY A 52 -26.48 12.49 15.05
N LEU A 53 -25.74 11.62 15.77
CA LEU A 53 -24.37 11.88 16.23
C LEU A 53 -23.66 10.54 16.50
N PHE A 54 -22.59 10.30 15.73
CA PHE A 54 -21.64 9.17 15.78
C PHE A 54 -22.10 7.83 15.17
N ALA A 55 -21.83 7.70 13.87
CA ALA A 55 -21.57 6.42 13.23
C ALA A 55 -20.22 5.85 13.71
N VAL A 56 -20.24 4.70 14.37
CA VAL A 56 -19.01 3.92 14.65
C VAL A 56 -18.88 2.86 13.55
N GLU A 57 -18.17 3.23 12.50
CA GLU A 57 -17.65 2.29 11.49
C GLU A 57 -16.34 1.66 11.99
N LYS A 58 -16.16 0.37 11.70
CA LYS A 58 -14.90 -0.36 11.89
C LYS A 58 -13.84 0.18 10.91
N ASN A 59 -13.16 1.26 11.28
CA ASN A 59 -12.03 1.81 10.52
C ASN A 59 -10.93 2.32 11.46
N VAL A 60 -9.98 1.44 11.83
CA VAL A 60 -8.65 1.85 12.34
C VAL A 60 -7.61 0.77 12.03
N PRO A 61 -6.60 1.03 11.17
CA PRO A 61 -5.31 0.34 11.24
C PRO A 61 -4.30 1.19 12.02
N ALA A 62 -3.75 0.55 13.06
CA ALA A 62 -2.48 0.73 13.76
C ALA A 62 -1.83 2.13 13.87
N LEU A 63 -1.69 2.61 15.11
CA LEU A 63 -0.79 3.68 15.56
C LEU A 63 0.10 3.13 16.69
N SER A 64 1.40 3.43 16.71
CA SER A 64 2.26 3.16 17.89
C SER A 64 3.44 4.12 18.00
N TRP A 65 3.93 4.30 19.23
CA TRP A 65 4.97 5.22 19.71
C TRP A 65 6.18 4.44 20.28
N ALA A 66 7.35 5.10 20.34
CA ALA A 66 8.72 4.56 20.41
C ALA A 66 9.36 4.38 21.81
N ALA A 67 10.49 3.63 21.91
CA ALA A 67 11.82 4.09 22.42
C ALA A 67 12.92 2.99 22.63
N VAL A 68 13.98 3.02 21.78
CA VAL A 68 15.48 2.91 21.91
C VAL A 68 16.21 2.10 23.03
N ARG A 69 17.18 1.20 22.67
CA ARG A 69 18.68 1.31 22.86
C ARG A 69 19.56 0.05 22.56
N ASP A 70 20.71 0.29 21.87
CA ASP A 70 22.08 -0.32 21.84
C ASP A 70 22.33 -1.85 22.06
N GLY A 71 23.30 -2.56 21.45
CA GLY A 71 24.42 -2.26 20.54
C GLY A 71 25.45 -3.43 20.44
N ALA A 72 26.02 -3.63 19.24
CA ALA A 72 27.28 -4.33 18.86
C ALA A 72 27.44 -5.87 18.84
N LYS A 73 27.75 -6.44 17.64
CA LYS A 73 29.04 -7.09 17.27
C LYS A 73 29.02 -7.73 15.86
N ARG A 74 29.88 -7.23 14.95
CA ARG A 74 30.16 -7.77 13.59
C ARG A 74 31.59 -8.27 13.49
N VAL A 75 31.84 -9.58 13.63
CA VAL A 75 33.06 -10.26 13.11
C VAL A 75 32.73 -11.75 12.91
N ASN A 76 32.02 -12.11 11.84
CA ASN A 76 31.92 -13.51 11.36
C ASN A 76 31.36 -13.66 9.92
N ALA A 77 31.02 -12.56 9.24
CA ALA A 77 30.24 -12.58 8.00
C ALA A 77 30.91 -13.32 6.83
N VAL A 78 32.24 -13.23 6.68
CA VAL A 78 32.91 -13.65 5.42
C VAL A 78 32.96 -15.18 5.24
N ARG A 79 33.07 -15.96 6.31
CA ARG A 79 33.11 -17.44 6.23
C ARG A 79 31.71 -18.07 6.30
N TRP A 80 30.75 -17.36 6.87
CA TRP A 80 29.34 -17.75 6.96
C TRP A 80 28.59 -17.58 5.62
N LEU A 81 28.96 -16.54 4.84
CA LEU A 81 28.34 -16.18 3.56
C LEU A 81 28.48 -17.23 2.44
N ALA A 82 29.48 -18.12 2.48
CA ALA A 82 29.74 -19.08 1.41
C ALA A 82 28.97 -20.41 1.54
N VAL A 83 28.59 -20.80 2.76
CA VAL A 83 27.87 -22.08 3.00
C VAL A 83 26.36 -21.93 2.74
N HIS A 84 25.79 -20.76 3.05
CA HIS A 84 24.35 -20.49 2.90
C HIS A 84 23.92 -20.15 1.46
N SER A 85 24.88 -19.86 0.55
CA SER A 85 24.58 -19.58 -0.87
C SER A 85 24.04 -20.82 -1.59
N VAL A 86 24.67 -21.97 -1.35
CA VAL A 86 24.31 -23.25 -1.98
C VAL A 86 22.96 -23.76 -1.47
N GLU A 87 22.66 -23.54 -0.19
CA GLU A 87 21.40 -23.96 0.41
C GLU A 87 20.23 -23.12 -0.12
N THR A 88 20.42 -21.81 -0.29
CA THR A 88 19.38 -20.94 -0.88
C THR A 88 19.16 -21.23 -2.37
N GLU A 89 20.22 -21.48 -3.15
CA GLU A 89 20.12 -21.92 -4.55
C GLU A 89 19.31 -23.22 -4.67
N ARG A 90 19.63 -24.23 -3.84
CA ARG A 90 18.88 -25.50 -3.80
C ARG A 90 17.41 -25.29 -3.42
N VAL A 91 17.12 -24.37 -2.51
CA VAL A 91 15.75 -24.03 -2.14
C VAL A 91 15.01 -23.39 -3.33
N LEU A 92 15.63 -22.45 -4.02
CA LEU A 92 15.04 -21.80 -5.20
C LEU A 92 14.83 -22.77 -6.37
N GLU A 93 15.78 -23.66 -6.62
CA GLU A 93 15.64 -24.77 -7.59
C GLU A 93 14.48 -25.69 -7.20
N LYS A 94 14.41 -26.10 -5.93
CA LYS A 94 13.32 -26.94 -5.40
C LYS A 94 11.95 -26.30 -5.61
N PHE A 95 11.85 -24.98 -5.50
CA PHE A 95 10.61 -24.23 -5.68
C PHE A 95 10.36 -23.78 -7.13
N GLY A 96 11.20 -24.19 -8.09
CA GLY A 96 11.05 -23.85 -9.50
C GLY A 96 11.16 -22.34 -9.79
N VAL A 97 11.93 -21.62 -8.98
CA VAL A 97 12.10 -20.16 -9.10
C VAL A 97 13.25 -19.78 -10.05
N LEU A 98 14.24 -20.66 -10.19
CA LEU A 98 15.38 -20.46 -11.08
C LEU A 98 15.25 -21.33 -12.34
N ASP A 99 15.12 -20.69 -13.51
CA ASP A 99 15.36 -21.33 -14.80
C ASP A 99 16.89 -21.46 -15.08
N SER A 100 17.74 -20.73 -14.35
CA SER A 100 19.21 -20.87 -14.36
C SER A 100 19.88 -20.27 -13.11
N ALA A 101 21.09 -20.74 -12.77
CA ALA A 101 21.93 -20.22 -11.68
C ALA A 101 22.23 -18.71 -11.79
N ASP A 102 22.14 -18.14 -13.01
CA ASP A 102 22.42 -16.73 -13.27
C ASP A 102 21.42 -15.77 -12.61
N ALA A 103 20.14 -16.17 -12.50
CA ALA A 103 19.10 -15.32 -11.92
C ALA A 103 19.30 -15.09 -10.41
N TRP A 104 19.83 -16.09 -9.69
CA TRP A 104 20.20 -15.94 -8.29
C TRP A 104 21.44 -15.07 -8.10
N HIS A 105 22.44 -15.22 -8.97
CA HIS A 105 23.61 -14.36 -8.94
C HIS A 105 23.26 -12.88 -9.18
N VAL A 106 22.25 -12.59 -10.02
CA VAL A 106 21.71 -11.23 -10.20
C VAL A 106 20.96 -10.75 -8.96
N ALA A 107 20.16 -11.61 -8.32
CA ALA A 107 19.43 -11.28 -7.10
C ALA A 107 20.35 -10.99 -5.90
N ARG A 108 21.53 -11.65 -5.85
CA ARG A 108 22.50 -11.56 -4.75
C ARG A 108 23.65 -10.57 -4.99
N GLN A 109 23.87 -10.11 -6.23
CA GLN A 109 25.10 -9.42 -6.63
C GLN A 109 25.56 -8.36 -5.61
N SER A 110 26.65 -8.71 -4.94
CA SER A 110 27.06 -8.23 -3.63
C SER A 110 27.96 -7.01 -3.69
N ARG A 111 27.50 -5.93 -4.31
CA ARG A 111 28.00 -4.64 -3.84
C ARG A 111 27.22 -4.37 -2.57
N VAL A 112 27.86 -4.55 -1.42
CA VAL A 112 27.33 -4.01 -0.15
C VAL A 112 27.17 -2.52 -0.41
N LEU A 113 25.94 -2.09 -0.63
CA LEU A 113 25.67 -0.67 -0.77
C LEU A 113 25.95 -0.04 0.57
N GLU A 114 26.76 1.01 0.56
CA GLU A 114 26.90 1.83 1.75
C GLU A 114 25.52 2.41 2.10
N PRO A 115 25.17 2.49 3.39
CA PRO A 115 23.93 3.13 3.83
C PRO A 115 23.78 4.53 3.22
N LEU A 116 22.55 4.94 2.93
CA LEU A 116 22.28 6.31 2.46
C LEU A 116 22.68 7.32 3.55
N ASP A 117 23.63 8.19 3.22
CA ASP A 117 23.97 9.34 4.05
C ASP A 117 22.77 10.30 4.17
N ASP A 118 22.60 10.93 5.33
CA ASP A 118 21.48 11.86 5.57
C ASP A 118 21.48 13.05 4.60
N LYS A 119 22.65 13.50 4.16
CA LYS A 119 22.79 14.55 3.14
C LYS A 119 22.21 14.12 1.78
N ASP A 120 22.18 12.81 1.51
CA ASP A 120 21.73 12.21 0.24
C ASP A 120 20.25 11.80 0.27
N ARG A 121 19.58 11.94 1.42
CA ARG A 121 18.12 11.82 1.52
C ARG A 121 17.43 12.92 0.71
N VAL A 122 16.50 12.52 -0.14
CA VAL A 122 15.63 13.41 -0.93
C VAL A 122 14.56 14.04 -0.02
N PHE A 123 14.06 13.28 0.95
CA PHE A 123 12.91 13.64 1.80
C PHE A 123 13.38 14.02 3.21
N GLN A 124 13.87 15.24 3.36
CA GLN A 124 14.55 15.71 4.57
C GLN A 124 13.63 15.90 5.79
N ASN A 125 12.35 16.17 5.57
CA ASN A 125 11.35 16.31 6.64
C ASN A 125 10.36 15.14 6.66
N LEU A 126 10.78 13.93 6.28
CA LEU A 126 9.89 12.77 6.17
C LEU A 126 9.09 12.48 7.45
N TYR A 127 9.67 12.76 8.62
CA TYR A 127 9.07 12.49 9.93
C TYR A 127 8.29 13.69 10.52
N GLY A 128 8.29 14.85 9.84
CA GLY A 128 7.58 16.04 10.31
C GLY A 128 8.20 16.72 11.55
N GLU A 129 9.51 16.56 11.75
CA GLU A 129 10.25 17.19 12.85
C GLU A 129 10.46 18.69 12.66
N HIS A 130 10.37 19.15 11.40
CA HIS A 130 10.47 20.55 11.02
C HIS A 130 9.15 21.08 10.48
N ASP A 131 9.01 22.41 10.50
CA ASP A 131 7.83 23.08 9.94
C ASP A 131 7.65 22.76 8.44
N VAL A 132 6.39 22.63 8.04
CA VAL A 132 5.96 22.21 6.71
C VAL A 132 5.61 23.39 5.80
N GLY A 133 5.51 24.60 6.35
CA GLY A 133 5.17 25.81 5.61
C GLY A 133 6.24 26.23 4.59
N LEU A 134 5.89 27.15 3.70
CA LEU A 134 6.69 27.55 2.55
C LEU A 134 8.10 28.02 2.91
N ASP A 135 8.27 28.82 3.96
CA ASP A 135 9.58 29.36 4.34
C ASP A 135 10.52 28.25 4.83
N ALA A 136 10.01 27.32 5.63
CA ALA A 136 10.75 26.15 6.09
C ALA A 136 11.05 25.17 4.93
N ALA A 137 10.11 25.00 3.98
CA ALA A 137 10.37 24.22 2.77
C ALA A 137 11.50 24.85 1.93
N ARG A 138 11.50 26.17 1.77
CA ARG A 138 12.57 26.92 1.08
C ARG A 138 13.92 26.77 1.77
N SER A 139 13.97 26.78 3.11
CA SER A 139 15.24 26.57 3.82
C SER A 139 15.82 25.16 3.63
N ARG A 140 14.97 24.17 3.32
CA ARG A 140 15.38 22.81 2.91
C ARG A 140 15.71 22.69 1.41
N GLY A 141 15.61 23.79 0.66
CA GLY A 141 15.92 23.85 -0.77
C GLY A 141 14.75 23.57 -1.69
N ASP A 142 13.52 23.44 -1.18
CA ASP A 142 12.34 23.39 -2.04
C ASP A 142 12.07 24.75 -2.67
N TRP A 143 11.50 24.73 -3.87
CA TRP A 143 11.29 25.91 -4.71
C TRP A 143 12.58 26.66 -5.12
N TYR A 144 13.76 26.09 -4.85
CA TYR A 144 15.03 26.69 -5.24
C TYR A 144 15.25 26.56 -6.74
N LYS A 145 15.28 27.71 -7.44
CA LYS A 145 15.55 27.80 -8.88
C LYS A 145 14.58 27.01 -9.77
N THR A 146 13.37 26.71 -9.29
CA THR A 146 12.36 25.95 -10.05
C THR A 146 12.06 26.57 -11.41
N ALA A 147 11.92 27.91 -11.47
CA ALA A 147 11.69 28.62 -12.72
C ALA A 147 12.88 28.49 -13.70
N GLU A 148 14.14 28.59 -13.22
CA GLU A 148 15.33 28.34 -14.05
C GLU A 148 15.33 26.94 -14.64
N ILE A 149 14.98 25.95 -13.82
CA ILE A 149 14.94 24.53 -14.20
C ILE A 149 13.85 24.31 -15.25
N ALA A 150 12.64 24.85 -15.04
CA ALA A 150 11.54 24.75 -15.99
C ALA A 150 11.89 25.40 -17.35
N GLN A 151 12.61 26.53 -17.34
CA GLN A 151 13.04 27.25 -18.54
C GLN A 151 14.10 26.54 -19.37
N ARG A 152 14.81 25.56 -18.81
CA ARG A 152 15.68 24.67 -19.62
C ARG A 152 14.89 23.90 -20.69
N GLY A 153 13.57 23.82 -20.53
CA GLY A 153 12.65 23.27 -21.51
C GLY A 153 12.52 21.76 -21.44
N ARG A 154 11.42 21.28 -22.00
CA ARG A 154 11.01 19.87 -22.01
C ARG A 154 12.09 18.89 -22.50
N PRO A 155 12.84 19.15 -23.59
CA PRO A 155 13.89 18.22 -24.04
C PRO A 155 14.98 18.00 -22.98
N TRP A 156 15.40 19.07 -22.30
CA TRP A 156 16.39 18.98 -21.23
C TRP A 156 15.83 18.22 -20.02
N LEU A 157 14.61 18.55 -19.58
CA LEU A 157 13.95 17.89 -18.45
C LEU A 157 13.81 16.37 -18.69
N LEU A 158 13.32 15.96 -19.86
CA LEU A 158 13.19 14.55 -20.24
C LEU A 158 14.55 13.85 -20.29
N SER A 159 15.58 14.52 -20.80
CA SER A 159 16.95 13.97 -20.83
C SER A 159 17.48 13.71 -19.42
N GLN A 160 17.33 14.67 -18.50
CA GLN A 160 17.76 14.51 -17.11
C GLN A 160 16.99 13.38 -16.41
N LEU A 161 15.67 13.31 -16.57
CA LEU A 161 14.86 12.24 -15.98
C LEU A 161 15.23 10.86 -16.54
N LYS A 162 15.49 10.74 -17.85
CA LYS A 162 15.95 9.48 -18.45
C LYS A 162 17.35 9.09 -17.95
N ARG A 163 18.30 10.03 -17.90
CA ARG A 163 19.68 9.81 -17.40
C ARG A 163 19.72 9.44 -15.93
N SER A 164 18.82 9.98 -15.12
CA SER A 164 18.75 9.67 -13.68
C SER A 164 18.38 8.21 -13.40
N GLY A 165 17.75 7.53 -14.37
CA GLY A 165 17.22 6.19 -14.19
C GLY A 165 16.01 6.11 -13.26
N LEU A 166 15.32 7.23 -13.00
CA LEU A 166 14.13 7.26 -12.14
C LEU A 166 13.02 6.35 -12.70
N ARG A 167 12.72 5.28 -11.96
CA ARG A 167 11.59 4.38 -12.17
C ARG A 167 10.42 4.78 -11.27
N GLY A 168 9.19 4.59 -11.75
CA GLY A 168 7.97 4.95 -11.05
C GLY A 168 7.83 4.20 -9.72
N ARG A 169 7.54 4.93 -8.65
CA ARG A 169 7.57 4.47 -7.25
C ARG A 169 6.24 3.92 -6.71
N GLY A 170 5.21 3.86 -7.56
CA GLY A 170 3.88 3.36 -7.21
C GLY A 170 3.62 1.89 -7.53
N GLY A 171 4.64 1.03 -7.63
CA GLY A 171 4.46 -0.40 -7.92
C GLY A 171 5.15 -0.88 -9.20
N ALA A 172 4.66 -0.41 -10.36
CA ALA A 172 5.04 -0.96 -11.66
C ALA A 172 6.50 -0.70 -12.11
N GLY A 173 7.20 0.27 -11.49
CA GLY A 173 8.62 0.51 -11.81
C GLY A 173 8.89 0.98 -13.25
N PHE A 174 7.92 1.57 -13.96
CA PHE A 174 8.13 2.05 -15.33
C PHE A 174 9.06 3.27 -15.38
N SER A 175 9.90 3.40 -16.42
CA SER A 175 10.83 4.54 -16.56
C SER A 175 10.07 5.88 -16.67
N THR A 176 10.29 6.78 -15.72
CA THR A 176 9.53 8.04 -15.59
C THR A 176 9.78 8.97 -16.78
N GLY A 177 11.06 9.16 -17.14
CA GLY A 177 11.41 9.99 -18.30
C GLY A 177 10.91 9.43 -19.63
N LEU A 178 10.83 8.10 -19.77
CA LEU A 178 10.20 7.46 -20.93
C LEU A 178 8.69 7.68 -20.93
N LYS A 179 8.03 7.50 -19.77
CA LYS A 179 6.58 7.72 -19.61
C LYS A 179 6.18 9.12 -20.02
N TYR A 180 6.94 10.13 -19.60
CA TYR A 180 6.64 11.53 -19.88
C TYR A 180 6.87 11.88 -21.35
N SER A 181 7.76 11.17 -22.05
CA SER A 181 7.96 11.36 -23.48
C SER A 181 6.83 10.80 -24.36
N PHE A 182 5.88 10.04 -23.80
CA PHE A 182 4.68 9.61 -24.53
C PHE A 182 3.60 10.69 -24.61
N MET A 183 3.64 11.69 -23.73
CA MET A 183 2.78 12.86 -23.85
C MET A 183 3.16 13.62 -25.11
N PRO A 184 2.22 14.05 -25.95
CA PRO A 184 2.56 14.65 -27.22
C PRO A 184 2.87 16.14 -27.08
N ASP A 185 3.70 16.69 -27.98
CA ASP A 185 3.95 18.14 -28.02
C ASP A 185 2.68 18.89 -28.49
N GLU A 186 1.95 18.30 -29.46
CA GLU A 186 0.62 18.72 -29.90
C GLU A 186 -0.35 17.52 -29.89
N PRO A 187 -1.64 17.69 -29.55
CA PRO A 187 -2.59 16.57 -29.51
C PRO A 187 -2.65 15.76 -30.82
N THR A 188 -2.43 14.44 -30.73
CA THR A 188 -2.26 13.57 -31.91
C THR A 188 -3.59 13.20 -32.59
N LEU A 189 -4.71 13.27 -31.88
CA LEU A 189 -6.04 12.97 -32.42
C LEU A 189 -6.65 14.24 -33.07
N PRO A 190 -7.14 14.18 -34.34
CA PRO A 190 -7.67 15.34 -35.06
C PRO A 190 -8.75 16.12 -34.30
N GLU A 191 -9.65 15.41 -33.61
CA GLU A 191 -10.72 15.98 -32.79
C GLU A 191 -10.21 16.70 -31.53
N LEU A 192 -8.98 16.39 -31.09
CA LEU A 192 -8.33 17.02 -29.95
C LEU A 192 -7.37 18.15 -30.34
N ARG A 193 -7.21 18.43 -31.64
CA ARG A 193 -6.38 19.55 -32.12
C ARG A 193 -6.94 20.92 -31.73
N GLN A 194 -8.20 21.00 -31.30
CA GLN A 194 -8.72 22.19 -30.64
C GLN A 194 -7.97 22.46 -29.33
N ALA A 195 -7.63 23.73 -29.08
CA ALA A 195 -6.94 24.18 -27.88
C ALA A 195 -7.60 23.62 -26.59
N GLY A 196 -6.84 22.83 -25.84
CA GLY A 196 -7.27 22.28 -24.55
C GLY A 196 -6.06 21.76 -23.78
N PRO A 197 -6.12 21.77 -22.44
CA PRO A 197 -4.97 21.39 -21.62
C PRO A 197 -4.70 19.89 -21.70
N GLN A 198 -3.42 19.53 -21.62
CA GLN A 198 -2.96 18.21 -21.25
C GLN A 198 -2.80 18.13 -19.73
N TYR A 199 -2.94 16.93 -19.18
CA TYR A 199 -3.06 16.72 -17.74
C TYR A 199 -1.92 15.89 -17.14
N LEU A 200 -1.51 16.28 -15.93
CA LEU A 200 -0.73 15.44 -15.03
C LEU A 200 -1.62 15.10 -13.82
N LEU A 201 -1.73 13.82 -13.49
CA LEU A 201 -2.41 13.36 -12.30
C LEU A 201 -1.34 12.84 -11.34
N VAL A 202 -1.21 13.49 -10.19
CA VAL A 202 -0.36 13.01 -9.10
C VAL A 202 -1.21 12.05 -8.25
N ASN A 203 -0.87 10.77 -8.30
CA ASN A 203 -1.57 9.70 -7.61
C ASN A 203 -1.07 9.58 -6.16
N GLY A 204 -1.84 10.15 -5.25
CA GLY A 204 -1.74 9.99 -3.80
C GLY A 204 -2.89 9.17 -3.21
N ASP A 205 -3.52 8.31 -4.02
CA ASP A 205 -4.45 7.28 -3.54
C ASP A 205 -3.65 6.06 -3.08
N GLU A 206 -2.96 6.23 -1.95
CA GLU A 206 -2.09 5.19 -1.36
C GLU A 206 -2.95 4.06 -0.79
N GLY A 207 -3.41 3.19 -1.70
CA GLY A 207 -4.35 2.11 -1.45
C GLY A 207 -3.75 0.87 -0.79
N GLU A 208 -2.52 0.56 -1.19
CA GLU A 208 -1.86 -0.73 -0.98
C GLU A 208 -1.59 -1.00 0.50
N PRO A 209 -2.10 -2.11 1.08
CA PRO A 209 -1.89 -2.39 2.49
C PRO A 209 -0.41 -2.51 2.85
N GLY A 210 -0.05 -1.97 4.01
CA GLY A 210 1.34 -1.85 4.47
C GLY A 210 2.08 -0.61 3.92
N THR A 211 1.52 0.11 2.96
CA THR A 211 2.15 1.32 2.39
C THR A 211 1.73 2.56 3.17
N SER A 212 2.68 3.39 3.56
CA SER A 212 2.43 4.67 4.26
C SER A 212 3.40 5.79 3.86
N LYS A 213 4.07 5.63 2.71
CA LYS A 213 5.14 6.50 2.22
C LYS A 213 4.59 7.79 1.63
N ASP A 214 3.53 7.72 0.84
CA ASP A 214 2.91 8.88 0.21
C ASP A 214 2.20 9.72 1.27
N ARG A 215 1.62 9.06 2.29
CA ARG A 215 1.07 9.73 3.48
C ARG A 215 2.06 10.69 4.13
N GLN A 216 3.32 10.27 4.30
CA GLN A 216 4.36 11.13 4.89
C GLN A 216 4.64 12.35 4.02
N LEU A 217 4.78 12.15 2.70
CA LEU A 217 5.08 13.23 1.77
C LEU A 217 3.95 14.26 1.68
N LEU A 218 2.69 13.81 1.64
CA LEU A 218 1.53 14.68 1.55
C LEU A 218 1.35 15.58 2.77
N ARG A 219 1.79 15.14 3.97
CA ARG A 219 1.61 15.91 5.22
C ARG A 219 2.87 16.62 5.70
N HIS A 220 4.05 16.08 5.45
CA HIS A 220 5.31 16.61 5.98
C HIS A 220 6.21 17.28 4.94
N GLU A 221 6.04 16.96 3.65
CA GLU A 221 6.77 17.58 2.53
C GLU A 221 5.83 18.06 1.39
N PRO A 222 4.67 18.70 1.68
CA PRO A 222 3.68 19.03 0.66
C PRO A 222 4.22 19.99 -0.40
N HIS A 223 5.11 20.92 -0.03
CA HIS A 223 5.76 21.82 -1.00
C HIS A 223 6.67 21.08 -1.98
N LYS A 224 7.35 20.02 -1.56
CA LYS A 224 8.18 19.18 -2.45
C LYS A 224 7.32 18.44 -3.46
N VAL A 225 6.15 17.95 -3.04
CA VAL A 225 5.16 17.32 -3.93
C VAL A 225 4.65 18.34 -4.97
N LEU A 226 4.31 19.56 -4.54
CA LEU A 226 3.80 20.62 -5.42
C LEU A 226 4.88 21.15 -6.39
N GLU A 227 6.11 21.35 -5.93
CA GLU A 227 7.23 21.72 -6.79
C GLU A 227 7.51 20.63 -7.82
N GLY A 228 7.51 19.37 -7.36
CA GLY A 228 7.63 18.20 -8.22
C GLY A 228 6.55 18.17 -9.29
N ALA A 229 5.31 18.49 -8.92
CA ALA A 229 4.20 18.53 -9.85
C ALA A 229 4.38 19.60 -10.94
N VAL A 230 4.91 20.78 -10.60
CA VAL A 230 5.23 21.85 -11.57
C VAL A 230 6.29 21.38 -12.56
N LEU A 231 7.40 20.81 -12.08
CA LEU A 231 8.50 20.35 -12.94
C LEU A 231 8.12 19.11 -13.77
N ALA A 232 7.34 18.20 -13.19
CA ALA A 232 6.77 17.06 -13.90
C ALA A 232 5.81 17.50 -15.00
N ALA A 233 4.96 18.50 -14.73
CA ALA A 233 4.05 19.06 -15.71
C ALA A 233 4.83 19.70 -16.87
N ALA A 234 5.90 20.46 -16.59
CA ALA A 234 6.78 21.00 -17.61
C ALA A 234 7.46 19.91 -18.46
N ALA A 235 7.93 18.82 -17.84
CA ALA A 235 8.52 17.70 -18.55
C ALA A 235 7.48 16.93 -19.40
N ALA A 236 6.27 16.76 -18.89
CA ALA A 236 5.17 16.04 -19.52
C ALA A 236 4.33 16.90 -20.49
N ASN A 237 4.66 18.18 -20.66
CA ASN A 237 3.86 19.14 -21.45
C ASN A 237 2.40 19.30 -20.94
N ALA A 238 2.18 19.14 -19.63
CA ALA A 238 0.89 19.31 -18.99
C ALA A 238 0.69 20.75 -18.52
N GLN A 239 -0.51 21.31 -18.76
CA GLN A 239 -0.87 22.66 -18.31
C GLN A 239 -1.69 22.65 -17.02
N ARG A 240 -2.31 21.50 -16.70
CA ARG A 240 -3.12 21.31 -15.50
C ARG A 240 -2.71 20.06 -14.74
N VAL A 241 -2.64 20.19 -13.43
CA VAL A 241 -2.32 19.12 -12.50
C VAL A 241 -3.49 18.87 -11.57
N TYR A 242 -3.82 17.61 -11.38
CA TYR A 242 -4.65 17.17 -10.26
C TYR A 242 -3.83 16.33 -9.32
N VAL A 243 -3.74 16.72 -8.05
CA VAL A 243 -3.25 15.84 -6.99
C VAL A 243 -4.43 15.10 -6.42
N TYR A 244 -4.57 13.82 -6.76
CA TYR A 244 -5.65 12.96 -6.30
C TYR A 244 -5.24 12.28 -5.01
N VAL A 245 -5.88 12.64 -3.91
CA VAL A 245 -5.56 12.16 -2.56
C VAL A 245 -6.57 11.11 -2.12
N ARG A 246 -6.09 10.07 -1.46
CA ARG A 246 -6.93 9.06 -0.81
C ARG A 246 -8.04 9.69 0.05
N GLY A 247 -9.23 9.08 0.08
CA GLY A 247 -10.38 9.63 0.82
C GLY A 247 -10.14 9.73 2.33
N GLU A 248 -9.46 8.73 2.88
CA GLU A 248 -9.09 8.58 4.29
C GLU A 248 -8.05 9.62 4.74
N PHE A 249 -7.29 10.19 3.81
CA PHE A 249 -6.19 11.13 4.05
C PHE A 249 -6.70 12.57 4.24
N VAL A 250 -7.62 12.77 5.18
CA VAL A 250 -8.28 14.05 5.46
C VAL A 250 -7.30 15.09 6.02
N HIS A 251 -6.36 14.68 6.88
CA HIS A 251 -5.39 15.61 7.46
C HIS A 251 -4.30 15.97 6.45
N GLU A 252 -3.83 14.97 5.71
CA GLU A 252 -2.84 15.07 4.66
C GLU A 252 -3.34 15.99 3.54
N ARG A 253 -4.58 15.81 3.05
CA ARG A 253 -5.14 16.71 2.02
C ARG A 253 -5.31 18.15 2.51
N ARG A 254 -5.60 18.36 3.80
CA ARG A 254 -5.66 19.70 4.39
C ARG A 254 -4.28 20.34 4.47
N ALA A 255 -3.25 19.58 4.80
CA ALA A 255 -1.86 20.07 4.78
C ALA A 255 -1.41 20.42 3.36
N LEU A 256 -1.70 19.55 2.39
CA LEU A 256 -1.43 19.81 0.98
C LEU A 256 -2.19 21.05 0.46
N GLN A 257 -3.46 21.22 0.84
CA GLN A 257 -4.24 22.39 0.44
C GLN A 257 -3.63 23.68 1.00
N ARG A 258 -3.20 23.71 2.28
CA ARG A 258 -2.51 24.88 2.84
C ARG A 258 -1.22 25.21 2.08
N ALA A 259 -0.40 24.22 1.79
CA ALA A 259 0.82 24.41 0.99
C ALA A 259 0.51 24.90 -0.43
N LEU A 260 -0.61 24.45 -1.02
CA LEU A 260 -1.08 24.93 -2.32
C LEU A 260 -1.53 26.39 -2.24
N ASP A 261 -2.23 26.78 -1.18
CA ASP A 261 -2.62 28.16 -0.92
C ASP A 261 -1.35 29.03 -0.82
N GLU A 262 -0.40 28.65 0.05
CA GLU A 262 0.87 29.36 0.24
C GLU A 262 1.67 29.52 -1.07
N ALA A 263 1.82 28.44 -1.83
CA ALA A 263 2.55 28.46 -3.10
C ALA A 263 1.86 29.33 -4.18
N SER A 264 0.52 29.38 -4.18
CA SER A 264 -0.24 30.24 -5.10
C SER A 264 -0.15 31.72 -4.74
N HIS A 265 -0.21 32.04 -3.44
CA HIS A 265 -0.02 33.40 -2.93
C HIS A 265 1.39 33.91 -3.23
N ALA A 266 2.39 33.03 -3.15
CA ALA A 266 3.79 33.33 -3.50
C ALA A 266 4.06 33.37 -5.01
N GLY A 267 3.07 33.11 -5.87
CA GLY A 267 3.22 33.16 -7.33
C GLY A 267 4.06 32.03 -7.94
N LEU A 268 4.23 30.92 -7.21
CA LEU A 268 5.03 29.76 -7.66
C LEU A 268 4.24 28.82 -8.57
N LEU A 269 2.93 28.78 -8.38
CA LEU A 269 1.96 28.04 -9.15
C LEU A 269 0.63 28.80 -9.16
N ARG A 270 -0.37 28.22 -9.82
CA ARG A 270 -1.73 28.74 -9.88
C ARG A 270 -2.70 27.73 -9.29
N GLN A 271 -3.70 28.18 -8.55
CA GLN A 271 -4.85 27.34 -8.18
C GLN A 271 -5.90 27.29 -9.28
N SER A 272 -6.65 26.19 -9.32
CA SER A 272 -7.84 26.09 -10.18
C SER A 272 -8.84 27.19 -9.85
N GLY A 273 -9.35 27.88 -10.90
CA GLY A 273 -10.27 29.02 -10.78
C GLY A 273 -9.58 30.38 -10.88
N GLU A 274 -8.26 30.47 -10.70
CA GLU A 274 -7.54 31.72 -10.87
C GLU A 274 -7.28 32.05 -12.35
N LYS A 275 -7.21 33.35 -12.66
CA LYS A 275 -6.80 33.84 -13.98
C LYS A 275 -5.38 33.39 -14.30
N GLN A 276 -5.10 33.21 -15.60
CA GLN A 276 -3.76 32.83 -16.02
C GLN A 276 -2.74 33.91 -15.63
N ARG A 277 -1.64 33.48 -15.01
CA ARG A 277 -0.52 34.33 -14.59
C ARG A 277 0.76 33.80 -15.23
N VAL A 278 1.73 34.69 -15.37
CA VAL A 278 3.09 34.35 -15.77
C VAL A 278 4.02 34.64 -14.60
N ASP A 279 5.10 33.87 -14.49
CA ASP A 279 6.18 34.21 -13.57
C ASP A 279 6.95 35.47 -14.02
N GLU A 280 7.91 35.91 -13.21
CA GLU A 280 8.78 37.07 -13.47
C GLU A 280 9.53 36.99 -14.81
N ARG A 281 9.52 35.83 -15.46
CA ARG A 281 10.28 35.51 -16.66
C ARG A 281 9.38 35.19 -17.85
N GLY A 282 8.07 35.40 -17.71
CA GLY A 282 7.08 35.21 -18.77
C GLY A 282 6.60 33.77 -18.97
N LEU A 283 6.96 32.82 -18.09
CA LEU A 283 6.47 31.44 -18.18
C LEU A 283 5.08 31.32 -17.56
N ALA A 284 4.15 30.69 -18.29
CA ALA A 284 2.81 30.40 -17.81
C ALA A 284 2.83 29.52 -16.54
N LEU A 285 2.14 29.95 -15.48
CA LEU A 285 2.03 29.15 -14.25
C LEU A 285 1.13 27.92 -14.46
N VAL A 286 1.59 26.78 -13.95
CA VAL A 286 0.85 25.51 -13.95
C VAL A 286 -0.38 25.64 -13.04
N THR A 287 -1.56 25.22 -13.52
CA THR A 287 -2.74 25.10 -12.65
C THR A 287 -2.67 23.83 -11.84
N VAL A 288 -2.85 23.91 -10.54
CA VAL A 288 -2.94 22.75 -9.66
C VAL A 288 -4.27 22.74 -8.91
N ALA A 289 -4.86 21.56 -8.77
CA ALA A 289 -6.02 21.32 -7.92
C ALA A 289 -5.79 20.07 -7.06
N VAL A 290 -6.25 20.11 -5.81
CA VAL A 290 -6.34 18.92 -4.96
C VAL A 290 -7.72 18.31 -5.14
N HIS A 291 -7.77 17.04 -5.55
CA HIS A 291 -8.97 16.22 -5.61
C HIS A 291 -8.85 15.11 -4.56
N HIS A 292 -9.96 14.56 -4.09
CA HIS A 292 -9.94 13.43 -3.16
C HIS A 292 -10.90 12.33 -3.60
N GLY A 293 -10.49 11.08 -3.34
CA GLY A 293 -11.34 9.91 -3.50
C GLY A 293 -12.28 9.70 -2.31
N ALA A 294 -12.88 8.52 -2.26
CA ALA A 294 -13.85 8.14 -1.24
C ALA A 294 -13.64 6.71 -0.69
N GLY A 295 -12.38 6.24 -0.66
CA GLY A 295 -12.01 4.93 -0.11
C GLY A 295 -12.21 3.78 -1.08
N ALA A 296 -11.34 3.66 -2.09
CA ALA A 296 -11.33 2.51 -3.00
C ALA A 296 -9.92 2.26 -3.53
N TYR A 297 -9.31 1.11 -3.21
CA TYR A 297 -7.97 0.72 -3.66
C TYR A 297 -7.83 0.73 -5.18
N VAL A 298 -8.87 0.27 -5.89
CA VAL A 298 -8.87 0.22 -7.36
C VAL A 298 -8.76 1.61 -7.99
N CYS A 299 -9.19 2.68 -7.33
CA CYS A 299 -9.03 4.05 -7.80
C CYS A 299 -7.57 4.52 -7.79
N GLY A 300 -6.66 3.79 -7.11
CA GLY A 300 -5.22 3.98 -7.25
C GLY A 300 -4.65 3.46 -8.57
N GLU A 301 -5.40 2.71 -9.37
CA GLU A 301 -4.99 2.30 -10.71
C GLU A 301 -5.05 3.48 -11.69
N GLU A 302 -4.07 3.58 -12.60
CA GLU A 302 -3.88 4.73 -13.49
C GLU A 302 -5.14 5.16 -14.27
N THR A 303 -5.89 4.22 -14.84
CA THR A 303 -7.08 4.52 -15.63
C THR A 303 -8.36 4.62 -14.79
N ALA A 304 -8.44 3.87 -13.68
CA ALA A 304 -9.52 4.01 -12.72
C ALA A 304 -9.50 5.37 -12.00
N LEU A 305 -8.31 5.89 -11.68
CA LEU A 305 -8.12 7.22 -11.11
C LEU A 305 -8.68 8.30 -12.03
N ILE A 306 -8.44 8.16 -13.35
CA ILE A 306 -9.01 9.06 -14.36
C ILE A 306 -10.54 9.00 -14.35
N GLU A 307 -11.14 7.80 -14.36
CA GLU A 307 -12.60 7.64 -14.32
C GLU A 307 -13.20 8.25 -13.04
N SER A 308 -12.57 8.00 -11.89
CA SER A 308 -13.03 8.53 -10.61
C SER A 308 -12.98 10.07 -10.58
N LEU A 309 -11.91 10.67 -11.11
CA LEU A 309 -11.77 12.12 -11.20
C LEU A 309 -12.79 12.76 -12.16
N GLU A 310 -13.21 12.03 -13.18
CA GLU A 310 -14.30 12.45 -14.08
C GLU A 310 -15.70 12.33 -13.46
N GLY A 311 -15.79 11.90 -12.20
CA GLY A 311 -17.06 11.69 -11.49
C GLY A 311 -17.76 10.38 -11.85
N ARG A 312 -17.06 9.45 -12.51
CA ARG A 312 -17.56 8.11 -12.82
C ARG A 312 -17.15 7.13 -11.73
N MET A 313 -17.70 5.92 -11.76
CA MET A 313 -17.17 4.83 -10.94
C MET A 313 -15.72 4.57 -11.33
N GLY A 314 -14.84 4.31 -10.36
CA GLY A 314 -13.41 3.99 -10.57
C GLY A 314 -13.16 2.62 -11.20
N LYS A 315 -13.77 2.36 -12.36
CA LYS A 315 -13.62 1.12 -13.13
C LYS A 315 -12.54 1.35 -14.20
N PRO A 316 -11.42 0.61 -14.18
CA PRO A 316 -10.33 0.80 -15.15
C PRO A 316 -10.77 0.78 -16.62
N ARG A 317 -10.06 1.54 -17.46
CA ARG A 317 -10.24 1.51 -18.92
C ARG A 317 -9.42 0.39 -19.53
N LEU A 318 -9.98 -0.26 -20.56
CA LEU A 318 -9.21 -1.17 -21.40
C LEU A 318 -8.13 -0.38 -22.17
N LYS A 319 -6.91 -0.91 -22.17
CA LYS A 319 -5.77 -0.37 -22.92
C LYS A 319 -5.55 -1.24 -24.15
N PRO A 320 -5.36 -0.70 -25.37
CA PRO A 320 -5.42 0.73 -25.79
C PRO A 320 -6.86 1.29 -25.97
N PRO A 321 -7.05 2.63 -26.03
CA PRO A 321 -6.02 3.69 -26.04
C PRO A 321 -5.40 3.95 -24.67
N PHE A 322 -4.11 4.29 -24.65
CA PHE A 322 -3.39 4.63 -23.41
C PHE A 322 -3.71 6.06 -22.94
N PRO A 323 -3.58 6.37 -21.64
CA PRO A 323 -3.84 7.71 -21.09
C PRO A 323 -3.08 8.84 -21.78
N ALA A 324 -1.83 8.59 -22.20
CA ALA A 324 -1.02 9.57 -22.91
C ALA A 324 -1.62 9.99 -24.27
N GLN A 325 -2.48 9.15 -24.86
CA GLN A 325 -3.24 9.46 -26.07
C GLN A 325 -4.62 10.01 -25.73
N ARG A 326 -5.35 9.32 -24.83
CA ARG A 326 -6.74 9.62 -24.47
C ARG A 326 -7.01 9.28 -23.00
N GLY A 327 -6.69 10.22 -22.11
CA GLY A 327 -6.88 10.12 -20.67
C GLY A 327 -8.04 10.97 -20.16
N LEU A 328 -7.75 11.84 -19.19
CA LEU A 328 -8.71 12.70 -18.51
C LEU A 328 -9.44 13.64 -19.47
N TYR A 329 -10.77 13.60 -19.43
CA TYR A 329 -11.67 14.33 -20.33
C TYR A 329 -11.35 14.09 -21.82
N GLY A 330 -10.85 12.88 -22.12
CA GLY A 330 -10.40 12.49 -23.45
C GLY A 330 -9.10 13.14 -23.91
N ARG A 331 -8.39 13.89 -23.07
CA ARG A 331 -7.13 14.57 -23.41
C ARG A 331 -5.90 13.78 -22.98
N PRO A 332 -4.73 13.99 -23.63
CA PRO A 332 -3.47 13.41 -23.18
C PRO A 332 -3.24 13.61 -21.69
N THR A 333 -2.95 12.52 -20.99
CA THR A 333 -2.79 12.50 -19.54
C THR A 333 -1.70 11.55 -19.13
N VAL A 334 -0.89 11.95 -18.17
CA VAL A 334 0.04 11.06 -17.48
C VAL A 334 -0.28 10.99 -15.99
N VAL A 335 -0.25 9.78 -15.42
CA VAL A 335 -0.43 9.56 -13.99
C VAL A 335 0.92 9.21 -13.35
N SER A 336 1.28 9.84 -12.24
CA SER A 336 2.54 9.60 -11.52
C SER A 336 2.31 9.55 -10.02
N ASN A 337 2.93 8.60 -9.34
CA ASN A 337 2.85 8.47 -7.88
C ASN A 337 3.50 9.67 -7.15
N VAL A 338 3.00 10.01 -5.96
CA VAL A 338 3.50 11.13 -5.13
C VAL A 338 5.02 11.08 -4.94
N GLU A 339 5.58 9.95 -4.52
CA GLU A 339 7.04 9.82 -4.31
C GLU A 339 7.82 10.09 -5.60
N THR A 340 7.36 9.57 -6.75
CA THR A 340 8.01 9.83 -8.05
C THR A 340 8.04 11.30 -8.38
N VAL A 341 6.91 11.99 -8.19
CA VAL A 341 6.79 13.42 -8.48
C VAL A 341 7.65 14.24 -7.53
N ALA A 342 7.62 13.91 -6.23
CA ALA A 342 8.38 14.61 -5.20
C ALA A 342 9.90 14.39 -5.28
N SER A 343 10.37 13.33 -5.94
CA SER A 343 11.81 13.16 -6.20
C SER A 343 12.36 14.06 -7.31
N ILE A 344 11.51 14.48 -8.27
CA ILE A 344 11.94 15.20 -9.47
C ILE A 344 12.70 16.51 -9.16
N PRO A 345 12.26 17.39 -8.25
CA PRO A 345 12.97 18.65 -8.00
C PRO A 345 14.40 18.44 -7.54
N THR A 346 14.61 17.55 -6.57
CA THR A 346 15.95 17.25 -6.03
C THR A 346 16.84 16.62 -7.09
N ILE A 347 16.31 15.72 -7.93
CA ILE A 347 17.05 15.13 -9.06
C ILE A 347 17.52 16.22 -10.03
N LEU A 348 16.63 17.13 -10.40
CA LEU A 348 16.96 18.21 -11.35
C LEU A 348 17.90 19.26 -10.77
N ARG A 349 17.85 19.49 -9.44
CA ARG A 349 18.76 20.40 -8.73
C ARG A 349 20.16 19.82 -8.54
N ARG A 350 20.26 18.56 -8.10
CA ARG A 350 21.53 17.90 -7.77
C ARG A 350 22.19 17.24 -8.99
N GLY A 351 21.42 16.97 -10.04
CA GLY A 351 21.88 16.36 -11.28
C GLY A 351 21.49 14.90 -11.41
N ALA A 352 21.28 14.47 -12.65
CA ALA A 352 20.90 13.10 -12.99
C ALA A 352 21.98 12.08 -12.56
N GLU A 353 23.26 12.44 -12.69
CA GLU A 353 24.41 11.60 -12.33
C GLU A 353 24.43 11.29 -10.84
N TRP A 354 24.11 12.27 -9.99
CA TRP A 354 24.02 12.06 -8.55
C TRP A 354 22.97 11.00 -8.22
N TYR A 355 21.75 11.14 -8.77
CA TYR A 355 20.69 10.17 -8.50
C TYR A 355 21.01 8.79 -9.09
N ALA A 356 21.64 8.74 -10.27
CA ALA A 356 22.08 7.50 -10.91
C ALA A 356 23.30 6.85 -10.21
N SER A 357 24.02 7.59 -9.37
CA SER A 357 25.11 7.04 -8.55
C SER A 357 24.59 6.23 -7.36
N LEU A 358 23.34 6.49 -6.94
CA LEU A 358 22.66 5.77 -5.88
C LEU A 358 22.00 4.49 -6.41
N GLY A 359 22.05 3.42 -5.62
CA GLY A 359 21.47 2.12 -5.94
C GLY A 359 22.21 1.31 -7.02
N ARG A 360 21.60 0.22 -7.46
CA ARG A 360 22.21 -0.78 -8.37
C ARG A 360 21.96 -0.46 -9.85
N HIS A 361 22.74 -1.09 -10.74
CA HIS A 361 22.48 -1.01 -12.17
C HIS A 361 21.03 -1.45 -12.49
N GLY A 362 20.33 -0.72 -13.36
CA GLY A 362 18.90 -0.95 -13.64
C GLY A 362 17.92 -0.46 -12.54
N ASN A 363 18.42 -0.21 -11.33
CA ASN A 363 17.63 0.12 -10.13
C ASN A 363 18.26 1.30 -9.38
N ARG A 364 18.16 2.48 -10.00
CA ARG A 364 18.80 3.71 -9.53
C ARG A 364 17.97 4.48 -8.51
N GLY A 365 18.68 5.29 -7.72
CA GLY A 365 18.11 6.27 -6.81
C GLY A 365 17.78 5.74 -5.43
N THR A 366 17.01 6.55 -4.71
CA THR A 366 16.47 6.20 -3.39
C THR A 366 15.02 5.75 -3.50
N LYS A 367 14.54 5.12 -2.44
CA LYS A 367 13.16 4.68 -2.30
C LYS A 367 12.70 4.83 -0.85
N LEU A 368 11.45 5.23 -0.67
CA LEU A 368 10.78 5.12 0.61
C LEU A 368 10.28 3.68 0.82
N PHE A 369 10.67 3.11 1.96
CA PHE A 369 10.25 1.80 2.43
C PHE A 369 9.36 1.95 3.66
N SER A 370 8.17 1.33 3.66
CA SER A 370 7.30 1.25 4.82
C SER A 370 7.50 -0.11 5.49
N LEU A 371 8.15 -0.14 6.64
CA LEU A 371 8.47 -1.33 7.42
C LEU A 371 7.39 -1.54 8.49
N SER A 372 6.75 -2.71 8.47
CA SER A 372 5.64 -3.05 9.37
C SER A 372 5.60 -4.55 9.69
N GLY A 373 4.61 -4.97 10.49
CA GLY A 373 4.46 -6.36 10.95
C GLY A 373 5.28 -6.62 12.21
N ALA A 374 5.88 -7.81 12.28
CA ALA A 374 6.68 -8.29 13.41
C ALA A 374 8.10 -7.68 13.42
N VAL A 375 8.17 -6.36 13.57
CA VAL A 375 9.42 -5.60 13.76
C VAL A 375 9.38 -4.84 15.08
N GLU A 376 10.55 -4.52 15.65
CA GLU A 376 10.63 -3.83 16.94
C GLU A 376 10.15 -2.37 16.86
N SER A 377 10.36 -1.71 15.73
CA SER A 377 9.98 -0.31 15.51
C SER A 377 9.50 -0.09 14.08
N PRO A 378 8.19 -0.28 13.81
CA PRO A 378 7.61 0.01 12.50
C PRO A 378 7.86 1.47 12.09
N CYS A 379 8.31 1.68 10.85
CA CYS A 379 8.70 3.00 10.38
C CYS A 379 8.56 3.12 8.87
N THR A 380 8.51 4.35 8.35
CA THR A 380 8.74 4.62 6.93
C THR A 380 10.06 5.35 6.81
N VAL A 381 10.99 4.81 6.01
CA VAL A 381 12.36 5.31 5.90
C VAL A 381 12.79 5.43 4.43
N GLU A 382 13.63 6.43 4.14
CA GLU A 382 14.30 6.54 2.84
C GLU A 382 15.59 5.71 2.84
N GLU A 383 15.85 4.92 1.82
CA GLU A 383 17.12 4.19 1.68
C GLU A 383 17.44 3.98 0.20
N GLN A 384 18.69 3.61 -0.11
CA GLN A 384 19.09 3.31 -1.49
C GLN A 384 18.32 2.10 -2.05
N MET A 385 17.95 2.18 -3.33
CA MET A 385 17.43 1.04 -4.08
C MET A 385 18.47 -0.09 -4.13
N GLY A 386 18.02 -1.32 -3.85
CA GLY A 386 18.90 -2.50 -3.81
C GLY A 386 19.61 -2.71 -2.48
N VAL A 387 19.20 -2.02 -1.40
CA VAL A 387 19.57 -2.38 -0.03
C VAL A 387 19.09 -3.82 0.27
N GLY A 388 19.88 -4.61 1.02
CA GLY A 388 19.45 -5.95 1.44
C GLY A 388 18.18 -5.87 2.30
N LEU A 389 17.22 -6.77 2.08
CA LEU A 389 15.93 -6.77 2.80
C LEU A 389 16.14 -6.93 4.31
N ARG A 390 16.96 -7.91 4.72
CA ARG A 390 17.32 -8.08 6.14
C ARG A 390 18.01 -6.84 6.70
N ASP A 391 19.00 -6.31 5.99
CA ASP A 391 19.75 -5.13 6.43
C ASP A 391 18.84 -3.91 6.61
N LEU A 392 17.85 -3.73 5.74
CA LEU A 392 16.84 -2.67 5.84
C LEU A 392 16.02 -2.80 7.13
N VAL A 393 15.51 -4.00 7.43
CA VAL A 393 14.72 -4.27 8.66
C VAL A 393 15.56 -4.13 9.92
N GLU A 394 16.74 -4.76 9.96
CA GLU A 394 17.63 -4.77 11.13
C GLU A 394 18.15 -3.36 11.46
N ARG A 395 18.44 -2.55 10.44
CA ARG A 395 18.99 -1.21 10.63
C ARG A 395 17.93 -0.18 11.02
N HIS A 396 16.79 -0.18 10.32
CA HIS A 396 15.85 0.94 10.38
C HIS A 396 14.59 0.64 11.20
N ALA A 397 14.21 -0.63 11.32
CA ALA A 397 13.06 -1.04 12.15
C ALA A 397 13.48 -1.68 13.48
N GLY A 398 14.76 -1.60 13.85
CA GLY A 398 15.30 -2.17 15.09
C GLY A 398 15.39 -3.70 15.09
N GLY A 399 15.21 -4.35 13.93
CA GLY A 399 15.17 -5.80 13.82
C GLY A 399 13.77 -6.39 13.81
N ALA A 400 13.72 -7.68 13.48
CA ALA A 400 12.51 -8.47 13.62
C ALA A 400 12.21 -8.72 15.09
N ARG A 401 10.93 -8.76 15.45
CA ARG A 401 10.48 -8.91 16.84
C ARG A 401 10.98 -10.22 17.45
N GLY A 402 11.79 -10.12 18.50
CA GLY A 402 12.42 -11.30 19.11
C GLY A 402 13.53 -11.95 18.27
N GLY A 403 14.09 -11.20 17.30
CA GLY A 403 15.22 -11.60 16.46
C GLY A 403 14.82 -12.20 15.11
N TRP A 404 15.73 -12.09 14.13
CA TRP A 404 15.53 -12.61 12.76
C TRP A 404 15.24 -14.11 12.70
N GLU A 405 15.65 -14.87 13.73
CA GLU A 405 15.42 -16.30 13.77
C GLU A 405 13.94 -16.68 13.77
N ARG A 406 13.10 -15.82 14.35
CA ARG A 406 11.64 -16.00 14.42
C ARG A 406 10.92 -15.63 13.14
N VAL A 407 11.58 -14.96 12.19
CA VAL A 407 10.96 -14.59 10.92
C VAL A 407 10.64 -15.86 10.15
N GLN A 408 9.39 -16.02 9.72
CA GLN A 408 9.00 -17.11 8.83
C GLN A 408 8.87 -16.63 7.38
N ALA A 409 8.36 -15.41 7.18
CA ALA A 409 8.05 -14.87 5.87
C ALA A 409 8.15 -13.34 5.86
N VAL A 410 8.42 -12.77 4.69
CA VAL A 410 8.37 -11.32 4.46
C VAL A 410 7.63 -11.02 3.16
N ILE A 411 6.69 -10.09 3.20
CA ILE A 411 6.05 -9.52 2.01
C ILE A 411 6.86 -8.26 1.64
N PRO A 412 7.59 -8.24 0.52
CA PRO A 412 8.57 -7.19 0.26
C PRO A 412 7.97 -5.90 -0.34
N GLY A 413 6.81 -5.96 -1.00
CA GLY A 413 6.32 -4.86 -1.82
C GLY A 413 4.87 -4.42 -1.60
N GLY A 414 4.24 -4.88 -0.51
CA GLY A 414 2.80 -4.74 -0.26
C GLY A 414 2.05 -6.04 -0.55
N CYS A 415 0.77 -6.08 -0.18
CA CYS A 415 -0.09 -7.25 -0.37
C CYS A 415 -0.17 -7.73 -1.82
N SER A 416 0.11 -6.86 -2.80
CA SER A 416 0.10 -7.22 -4.23
C SER A 416 1.31 -8.06 -4.66
N THR A 417 2.17 -8.47 -3.73
CA THR A 417 3.42 -9.18 -4.00
C THR A 417 3.47 -10.53 -3.30
N PRO A 418 4.00 -11.59 -3.96
CA PRO A 418 4.20 -12.88 -3.31
C PRO A 418 5.11 -12.74 -2.08
N MET A 419 4.69 -13.31 -0.95
CA MET A 419 5.54 -13.38 0.23
C MET A 419 6.77 -14.27 -0.01
N LEU A 420 7.87 -13.94 0.62
CA LEU A 420 9.14 -14.65 0.54
C LEU A 420 9.39 -15.43 1.83
N PRO A 421 9.79 -16.71 1.77
CA PRO A 421 10.26 -17.43 2.95
C PRO A 421 11.55 -16.82 3.48
N LYS A 422 11.79 -16.95 4.79
CA LYS A 422 12.97 -16.44 5.51
C LYS A 422 14.29 -16.61 4.75
N VAL A 423 14.54 -17.81 4.22
CA VAL A 423 15.79 -18.17 3.51
C VAL A 423 16.05 -17.31 2.26
N ILE A 424 15.01 -16.86 1.57
CA ILE A 424 15.15 -15.93 0.44
C ILE A 424 15.22 -14.49 0.97
N ALA A 425 14.34 -14.13 1.90
CA ALA A 425 14.25 -12.78 2.46
C ALA A 425 15.55 -12.33 3.15
N GLU A 426 16.32 -13.27 3.70
CA GLU A 426 17.62 -13.00 4.35
C GLU A 426 18.69 -12.46 3.39
N HIS A 427 18.57 -12.75 2.09
CA HIS A 427 19.64 -12.51 1.11
C HIS A 427 19.21 -11.64 -0.08
N VAL A 428 17.91 -11.42 -0.25
CA VAL A 428 17.38 -10.68 -1.40
C VAL A 428 17.62 -9.17 -1.27
N MET A 429 17.87 -8.53 -2.40
CA MET A 429 17.98 -7.07 -2.51
C MET A 429 16.61 -6.45 -2.76
N MET A 430 16.37 -5.29 -2.14
CA MET A 430 15.15 -4.50 -2.28
C MET A 430 15.18 -3.63 -3.54
N ASP A 431 15.18 -4.28 -4.70
CA ASP A 431 15.06 -3.66 -6.01
C ASP A 431 14.11 -4.43 -6.94
N TYR A 432 13.72 -3.83 -8.07
CA TYR A 432 12.68 -4.41 -8.94
C TYR A 432 13.14 -5.73 -9.57
N ASP A 433 14.40 -5.79 -9.99
CA ASP A 433 14.90 -6.89 -10.80
C ASP A 433 15.24 -8.10 -9.91
N ALA A 434 15.84 -7.88 -8.73
CA ALA A 434 16.16 -8.93 -7.77
C ALA A 434 14.91 -9.60 -7.21
N LEU A 435 13.89 -8.82 -6.84
CA LEU A 435 12.63 -9.37 -6.32
C LEU A 435 11.86 -10.13 -7.41
N SER A 436 11.83 -9.60 -8.64
CA SER A 436 11.26 -10.32 -9.79
C SER A 436 11.98 -11.65 -10.04
N ALA A 437 13.31 -11.69 -9.91
CA ALA A 437 14.11 -12.89 -10.14
C ALA A 437 13.84 -14.00 -9.12
N VAL A 438 13.37 -13.67 -7.91
CA VAL A 438 12.96 -14.64 -6.90
C VAL A 438 11.45 -14.93 -6.89
N GLY A 439 10.75 -14.55 -7.97
CA GLY A 439 9.32 -14.80 -8.13
C GLY A 439 8.43 -13.95 -7.22
N SER A 440 8.91 -12.79 -6.77
CA SER A 440 8.16 -11.78 -6.02
C SER A 440 8.23 -10.41 -6.76
N ALA A 441 7.94 -9.30 -6.09
CA ALA A 441 8.02 -7.96 -6.66
C ALA A 441 8.29 -6.90 -5.58
N LEU A 442 8.89 -5.77 -5.98
CA LEU A 442 9.15 -4.64 -5.08
C LEU A 442 7.89 -3.84 -4.72
N GLY A 443 6.89 -3.85 -5.60
CA GLY A 443 5.65 -3.08 -5.42
C GLY A 443 5.89 -1.65 -4.94
N THR A 444 5.18 -1.25 -3.89
CA THR A 444 5.27 0.08 -3.28
C THR A 444 6.44 0.22 -2.31
N GLY A 445 7.18 -0.85 -2.00
CA GLY A 445 8.19 -0.87 -0.93
C GLY A 445 7.60 -1.03 0.47
N ALA A 446 6.36 -1.49 0.57
CA ALA A 446 5.73 -1.87 1.82
C ALA A 446 6.23 -3.25 2.28
N VAL A 447 7.20 -3.26 3.19
CA VAL A 447 7.76 -4.47 3.78
C VAL A 447 6.94 -4.86 5.00
N VAL A 448 6.35 -6.05 4.96
CA VAL A 448 5.61 -6.65 6.08
C VAL A 448 6.33 -7.90 6.55
N VAL A 449 6.91 -7.86 7.75
CA VAL A 449 7.60 -8.99 8.36
C VAL A 449 6.60 -9.85 9.13
N LEU A 450 6.63 -11.17 8.91
CA LEU A 450 5.81 -12.15 9.61
C LEU A 450 6.72 -13.06 10.44
N ASP A 451 6.53 -13.05 11.77
CA ASP A 451 7.21 -13.97 12.68
C ASP A 451 6.42 -15.27 12.84
N ASP A 452 7.02 -16.27 13.49
CA ASP A 452 6.46 -17.60 13.79
C ASP A 452 5.16 -17.61 14.61
N SER A 453 4.69 -16.46 15.11
CA SER A 453 3.40 -16.35 15.80
C SER A 453 2.21 -16.13 14.86
N VAL A 454 2.47 -15.85 13.58
CA VAL A 454 1.45 -15.56 12.57
C VAL A 454 1.11 -16.83 11.78
N ASP A 455 -0.17 -17.11 11.55
CA ASP A 455 -0.55 -18.08 10.52
C ASP A 455 -0.47 -17.42 9.13
N VAL A 456 0.45 -17.89 8.28
CA VAL A 456 0.63 -17.37 6.92
C VAL A 456 -0.56 -17.63 6.00
N VAL A 457 -1.30 -18.72 6.22
CA VAL A 457 -2.52 -19.03 5.46
C VAL A 457 -3.62 -18.04 5.84
N GLU A 458 -3.79 -17.75 7.14
CA GLU A 458 -4.74 -16.73 7.61
C GLU A 458 -4.35 -15.33 7.11
N ALA A 459 -3.06 -15.01 7.13
CA ALA A 459 -2.56 -13.73 6.62
C ALA A 459 -2.92 -13.55 5.13
N VAL A 460 -2.73 -14.58 4.29
CA VAL A 460 -3.14 -14.52 2.87
C VAL A 460 -4.65 -14.49 2.72
N ALA A 461 -5.42 -15.23 3.52
CA ALA A 461 -6.88 -15.15 3.48
C ALA A 461 -7.38 -13.73 3.80
N ARG A 462 -6.70 -13.00 4.70
CA ARG A 462 -7.02 -11.60 4.97
C ARG A 462 -6.70 -10.69 3.78
N MET A 463 -5.64 -10.97 3.02
CA MET A 463 -5.33 -10.27 1.76
C MET A 463 -6.38 -10.57 0.69
N GLU A 464 -6.79 -11.82 0.52
CA GLU A 464 -7.83 -12.19 -0.44
C GLU A 464 -9.18 -11.56 -0.10
N MET A 465 -9.51 -11.46 1.19
CA MET A 465 -10.69 -10.71 1.65
C MET A 465 -10.61 -9.23 1.21
N PHE A 466 -9.43 -8.62 1.32
CA PHE A 466 -9.19 -7.25 0.83
C PHE A 466 -9.39 -7.16 -0.69
N TYR A 467 -8.77 -8.03 -1.48
CA TYR A 467 -8.92 -8.00 -2.94
C TYR A 467 -10.35 -8.27 -3.41
N ARG A 468 -11.06 -9.19 -2.75
CA ARG A 468 -12.48 -9.43 -2.98
C ARG A 468 -13.32 -8.17 -2.71
N HIS A 469 -13.04 -7.48 -1.61
CA HIS A 469 -13.78 -6.27 -1.22
C HIS A 469 -13.50 -5.09 -2.16
N GLU A 470 -12.23 -4.90 -2.51
CA GLU A 470 -11.77 -3.76 -3.29
C GLU A 470 -11.93 -3.92 -4.81
N SER A 471 -12.29 -5.12 -5.27
CA SER A 471 -12.49 -5.38 -6.69
C SER A 471 -13.63 -4.51 -7.23
N CYS A 472 -13.35 -3.72 -8.28
CA CYS A 472 -14.38 -2.91 -8.94
C CYS A 472 -15.47 -3.75 -9.66
N GLY A 473 -15.29 -5.07 -9.76
CA GLY A 473 -16.26 -5.99 -10.35
C GLY A 473 -16.42 -5.91 -11.88
N GLN A 474 -15.55 -5.17 -12.58
CA GLN A 474 -15.73 -4.93 -14.03
C GLN A 474 -15.44 -6.16 -14.89
N CYS A 475 -14.30 -6.83 -14.70
CA CYS A 475 -13.92 -8.00 -15.50
C CYS A 475 -14.20 -9.30 -14.77
N THR A 476 -14.80 -10.27 -15.46
CA THR A 476 -15.23 -11.56 -14.89
C THR A 476 -14.11 -12.32 -14.18
N PRO A 477 -12.89 -12.46 -14.75
CA PRO A 477 -11.83 -13.21 -14.07
C PRO A 477 -11.48 -12.63 -12.70
N CYS A 478 -11.43 -11.31 -12.55
CA CYS A 478 -11.18 -10.67 -11.25
C CYS A 478 -12.41 -10.71 -10.34
N ARG A 479 -13.59 -10.34 -10.86
CA ARG A 479 -14.84 -10.26 -10.07
C ARG A 479 -15.18 -11.58 -9.41
N GLU A 480 -15.19 -12.66 -10.19
CA GLU A 480 -15.55 -13.99 -9.68
C GLU A 480 -14.33 -14.67 -9.05
N GLY A 481 -13.15 -14.54 -9.66
CA GLY A 481 -11.94 -15.23 -9.22
C GLY A 481 -11.52 -14.85 -7.80
N THR A 482 -11.55 -13.56 -7.44
CA THR A 482 -11.24 -13.11 -6.07
C THR A 482 -12.21 -13.71 -5.03
N GLY A 483 -13.49 -13.86 -5.38
CA GLY A 483 -14.48 -14.53 -4.54
C GLY A 483 -14.21 -16.03 -4.38
N VAL A 484 -13.86 -16.71 -5.48
CA VAL A 484 -13.53 -18.14 -5.48
C VAL A 484 -12.25 -18.41 -4.68
N LEU A 485 -11.19 -17.64 -4.89
CA LEU A 485 -9.92 -17.79 -4.17
C LEU A 485 -10.11 -17.62 -2.66
N PHE A 486 -10.82 -16.57 -2.25
CA PHE A 486 -11.13 -16.33 -0.84
C PHE A 486 -11.95 -17.50 -0.24
N GLY A 487 -13.00 -17.96 -0.92
CA GLY A 487 -13.84 -19.06 -0.43
C GLY A 487 -13.09 -20.40 -0.33
N LEU A 488 -12.17 -20.68 -1.27
CA LEU A 488 -11.32 -21.87 -1.20
C LEU A 488 -10.35 -21.79 -0.01
N LEU A 489 -9.76 -20.62 0.27
CA LEU A 489 -8.94 -20.42 1.47
C LEU A 489 -9.73 -20.56 2.77
N GLU A 490 -10.93 -19.99 2.86
CA GLU A 490 -11.81 -20.17 4.03
C GLU A 490 -12.13 -21.64 4.27
N LYS A 491 -12.37 -22.40 3.20
CA LYS A 491 -12.60 -23.85 3.28
C LYS A 491 -11.38 -24.59 3.83
N VAL A 492 -10.17 -24.23 3.39
CA VAL A 492 -8.91 -24.80 3.93
C VAL A 492 -8.72 -24.43 5.39
N LEU A 493 -8.88 -23.16 5.76
CA LEU A 493 -8.76 -22.70 7.15
C LEU A 493 -9.76 -23.37 8.10
N ALA A 494 -10.94 -23.73 7.60
CA ALA A 494 -11.95 -24.47 8.36
C ALA A 494 -11.64 -25.97 8.52
N GLY A 495 -10.50 -26.47 8.01
CA GLY A 495 -10.14 -27.89 8.02
C GLY A 495 -10.97 -28.77 7.10
N ASN A 496 -11.69 -28.15 6.14
CA ASN A 496 -12.57 -28.84 5.19
C ASN A 496 -12.01 -28.85 3.76
N GLY A 497 -10.78 -28.37 3.56
CA GLY A 497 -10.13 -28.32 2.25
C GLY A 497 -9.60 -29.67 1.79
N SER A 498 -9.42 -29.82 0.47
CA SER A 498 -8.80 -30.99 -0.15
C SER A 498 -7.65 -30.62 -1.08
N GLN A 499 -6.91 -31.62 -1.57
CA GLN A 499 -5.83 -31.42 -2.53
C GLN A 499 -6.35 -30.90 -3.89
N GLU A 500 -7.57 -31.26 -4.24
CA GLU A 500 -8.28 -30.72 -5.41
C GLU A 500 -8.60 -29.25 -5.24
N ASP A 501 -8.96 -28.79 -4.03
CA ASP A 501 -9.19 -27.36 -3.76
C ASP A 501 -7.90 -26.54 -3.94
N LEU A 502 -6.74 -27.06 -3.49
CA LEU A 502 -5.45 -26.40 -3.72
C LEU A 502 -5.11 -26.32 -5.22
N SER A 503 -5.44 -27.37 -5.97
CA SER A 503 -5.25 -27.41 -7.42
C SER A 503 -6.19 -26.44 -8.13
N ALA A 504 -7.42 -26.29 -7.64
CA ALA A 504 -8.38 -25.30 -8.12
C ALA A 504 -7.92 -23.87 -7.83
N MET A 505 -7.34 -23.61 -6.64
CA MET A 505 -6.74 -22.30 -6.32
C MET A 505 -5.63 -21.93 -7.31
N ASP A 506 -4.68 -22.85 -7.59
CA ASP A 506 -3.62 -22.61 -8.58
C ASP A 506 -4.22 -22.32 -9.96
N HIS A 507 -5.19 -23.12 -10.40
CA HIS A 507 -5.85 -22.96 -11.69
C HIS A 507 -6.54 -21.59 -11.82
N VAL A 508 -7.31 -21.19 -10.81
CA VAL A 508 -8.03 -19.91 -10.80
C VAL A 508 -7.05 -18.75 -10.77
N ALA A 509 -6.05 -18.79 -9.88
CA ALA A 509 -5.06 -17.72 -9.77
C ALA A 509 -4.29 -17.53 -11.09
N ARG A 510 -3.78 -18.61 -11.71
CA ARG A 510 -3.15 -18.54 -13.05
C ARG A 510 -4.13 -18.10 -14.14
N GLY A 511 -5.41 -18.45 -14.01
CA GLY A 511 -6.47 -18.03 -14.91
C GLY A 511 -6.77 -16.53 -14.84
N MET A 512 -6.49 -15.88 -13.71
CA MET A 512 -6.61 -14.43 -13.53
C MET A 512 -5.41 -13.68 -14.13
N MET A 513 -4.20 -14.21 -13.93
CA MET A 513 -2.94 -13.59 -14.34
C MET A 513 -2.95 -13.18 -15.82
N GLY A 514 -2.78 -11.88 -16.10
CA GLY A 514 -2.70 -11.30 -17.45
C GLY A 514 -4.00 -11.37 -18.26
N ARG A 515 -5.13 -11.79 -17.67
CA ARG A 515 -6.44 -11.89 -18.35
C ARG A 515 -7.47 -10.90 -17.81
N THR A 516 -7.05 -9.97 -16.95
CA THR A 516 -7.89 -8.92 -16.37
C THR A 516 -7.63 -7.57 -17.03
N ILE A 517 -8.59 -6.64 -16.90
CA ILE A 517 -8.48 -5.29 -17.51
C ILE A 517 -7.31 -4.50 -16.91
N CYS A 518 -7.06 -4.67 -15.62
CA CYS A 518 -5.96 -4.03 -14.91
C CYS A 518 -5.17 -5.03 -14.06
N ALA A 519 -4.05 -4.57 -13.50
CA ALA A 519 -3.14 -5.39 -12.69
C ALA A 519 -3.70 -5.77 -11.30
N MET A 520 -4.91 -5.32 -10.93
CA MET A 520 -5.54 -5.76 -9.68
C MET A 520 -5.81 -7.28 -9.68
N GLY A 521 -6.12 -7.87 -10.83
CA GLY A 521 -6.28 -9.32 -10.94
C GLY A 521 -4.97 -10.05 -10.62
N ASP A 522 -3.86 -9.55 -11.17
CA ASP A 522 -2.53 -10.08 -10.89
C ASP A 522 -2.17 -9.90 -9.39
N ALA A 523 -2.47 -8.74 -8.82
CA ALA A 523 -2.25 -8.43 -7.41
C ALA A 523 -3.01 -9.37 -6.46
N ALA A 524 -4.20 -9.83 -6.84
CA ALA A 524 -4.97 -10.82 -6.08
C ALA A 524 -4.49 -12.27 -6.33
N ALA A 525 -4.02 -12.59 -7.52
CA ALA A 525 -3.53 -13.94 -7.83
C ALA A 525 -2.14 -14.21 -7.23
N MET A 526 -1.26 -13.21 -7.21
CA MET A 526 0.13 -13.36 -6.78
C MET A 526 0.32 -13.87 -5.33
N PRO A 527 -0.43 -13.39 -4.31
CA PRO A 527 -0.36 -13.92 -2.95
C PRO A 527 -0.70 -15.41 -2.87
N ILE A 528 -1.75 -15.86 -3.55
CA ILE A 528 -2.12 -17.28 -3.65
C ILE A 528 -1.01 -18.10 -4.29
N LEU A 529 -0.47 -17.64 -5.42
CA LEU A 529 0.62 -18.33 -6.11
C LEU A 529 1.89 -18.40 -5.25
N GLY A 530 2.18 -17.35 -4.49
CA GLY A 530 3.27 -17.32 -3.51
C GLY A 530 3.06 -18.32 -2.37
N LEU A 531 1.84 -18.36 -1.81
CA LEU A 531 1.45 -19.28 -0.75
C LEU A 531 1.57 -20.74 -1.19
N LEU A 532 0.98 -21.08 -2.34
CA LEU A 532 1.03 -22.43 -2.91
C LEU A 532 2.45 -22.88 -3.25
N ARG A 533 3.33 -21.95 -3.63
CA ARG A 533 4.71 -22.25 -3.97
C ARG A 533 5.58 -22.44 -2.73
N PHE A 534 5.59 -21.48 -1.82
CA PHE A 534 6.57 -21.44 -0.72
C PHE A 534 6.06 -22.01 0.60
N PHE A 535 4.74 -22.04 0.80
CA PHE A 535 4.09 -22.41 2.07
C PHE A 535 3.05 -23.54 1.88
N ARG A 536 3.28 -24.39 0.88
CA ARG A 536 2.46 -25.60 0.65
C ARG A 536 2.36 -26.51 1.88
N PRO A 537 3.44 -26.77 2.65
CA PRO A 537 3.33 -27.60 3.85
C PRO A 537 2.33 -27.06 4.88
N GLN A 538 2.22 -25.73 5.01
CA GLN A 538 1.26 -25.08 5.91
C GLN A 538 -0.18 -25.30 5.44
N LEU A 539 -0.43 -25.22 4.13
CA LEU A 539 -1.75 -25.58 3.56
C LEU A 539 -2.07 -27.07 3.75
N ASP A 540 -1.11 -27.96 3.51
CA ASP A 540 -1.31 -29.40 3.66
C ASP A 540 -1.58 -29.80 5.12
N ALA A 541 -1.04 -29.05 6.10
CA ALA A 541 -1.32 -29.26 7.52
C ALA A 541 -2.81 -29.09 7.86
N TYR A 542 -3.50 -28.11 7.24
CA TYR A 542 -4.94 -27.92 7.39
C TYR A 542 -5.77 -29.05 6.78
N ILE A 543 -5.26 -29.70 5.72
CA ILE A 543 -5.95 -30.78 5.01
C ILE A 543 -5.75 -32.13 5.71
N THR A 544 -4.57 -32.34 6.28
CA THR A 544 -4.18 -33.61 6.92
C THR A 544 -4.57 -33.69 8.39
N ALA A 545 -4.76 -32.54 9.05
CA ALA A 545 -5.38 -32.51 10.37
C ALA A 545 -6.81 -33.05 10.27
N ALA A 546 -7.12 -34.12 11.01
CA ALA A 546 -8.49 -34.63 11.10
C ALA A 546 -9.43 -33.47 11.46
N PRO A 547 -10.63 -33.38 10.84
CA PRO A 547 -11.52 -32.24 11.04
C PRO A 547 -11.82 -32.08 12.52
N THR A 548 -11.23 -31.06 13.15
CA THR A 548 -11.67 -30.59 14.45
C THR A 548 -13.03 -29.98 14.24
N ILE A 549 -14.08 -30.74 14.54
CA ILE A 549 -15.44 -30.23 14.67
C ILE A 549 -15.35 -29.03 15.63
N PRO A 550 -15.61 -27.79 15.18
CA PRO A 550 -15.63 -26.66 16.09
C PRO A 550 -16.75 -26.89 17.10
N ALA A 551 -16.42 -26.93 18.39
CA ALA A 551 -17.40 -27.11 19.46
C ALA A 551 -18.40 -25.93 19.60
N SER A 552 -18.37 -24.94 18.70
CA SER A 552 -19.16 -23.70 18.76
C SER A 552 -20.15 -23.48 17.61
N LEU A 553 -20.44 -24.49 16.78
CA LEU A 553 -21.54 -24.43 15.80
C LEU A 553 -22.71 -25.37 16.14
N SER A 554 -22.96 -25.54 17.44
CA SER A 554 -24.24 -26.04 17.95
C SER A 554 -25.23 -24.87 18.03
N SER A 555 -26.02 -24.71 16.96
CA SER A 555 -27.35 -24.10 16.95
C SER A 555 -27.54 -22.72 17.63
N ALA A 556 -27.48 -21.64 16.86
CA ALA A 556 -28.49 -20.57 16.79
C ALA A 556 -27.90 -19.34 16.06
N HIS A 557 -28.75 -18.69 15.25
CA HIS A 557 -28.54 -17.45 14.50
C HIS A 557 -28.18 -17.61 13.01
N ILE A 558 -29.20 -18.03 12.25
CA ILE A 558 -29.54 -17.44 10.94
C ILE A 558 -30.37 -16.19 11.20
#